data_AF-A0A7R8CVS3-F1
#
_entry.id   AF-A0A7R8CVS3-F1
#
_cell.length_a   1.000
_cell.length_b   1.000
_cell.length_c   1.000
_cell.angle_alpha   90.00
_cell.angle_beta   90.00
_cell.angle_gamma   90.00
#
_symmetry.space_group_name_H-M   'P 1'
#
loop_
_entity.id
_entity.type
_entity.pdbx_description
1 polymer ?
#
loop_
_entity_poly.entity_id
_entity_poly.type
_entity_poly.pdbx_seq_one_letter_code
_entity_poly.pdbx_strand_id
1 'polypeptide(L)'
;MKEGQLAILLVAGGQGTRLGVSYPKGMYSVGLESNKSLFQLQAERILKLEQLSEGKIPFQGTYPCFSLDGKVLLSSKFEVARASNGNGGLYEALRDCKIIEDMESRKVKYIQLYCVDNILVRVGDPLFTGYCIKEGAECANKVVAKSYPSETVGITCKVDGAYQVVEYSEITDKAAEQRNPDGSLTRFAKDFVIWECIREDEFAPLKNAPGASSFSPEHCKMALYALNQKMILEAGGVLVDLEDNPVPKMQSPAAPLNCNGSSDTKNDTCVQIEISPLVSYSGEGLEELVKGRRITVPVYINDKDF
;
A
#
# COMPACT_ATOMS: atom_id res chain seq x y z
N MET A 1 -17.50 6.43 2.43
CA MET A 1 -17.18 5.58 3.61
C MET A 1 -18.33 5.50 4.60
N LYS A 2 -18.83 6.62 5.16
CA LYS A 2 -19.98 6.63 6.09
C LYS A 2 -21.21 5.86 5.57
N GLU A 3 -21.52 5.98 4.29
CA GLU A 3 -22.64 5.26 3.64
C GLU A 3 -22.37 3.78 3.33
N GLY A 4 -21.20 3.23 3.68
CA GLY A 4 -20.83 1.84 3.38
C GLY A 4 -20.58 1.55 1.89
N GLN A 5 -20.45 2.58 1.05
CA GLN A 5 -20.34 2.45 -0.41
C GLN A 5 -18.91 2.17 -0.93
N LEU A 6 -17.90 2.12 -0.07
CA LEU A 6 -16.51 1.82 -0.44
C LEU A 6 -16.15 0.40 0.00
N ALA A 7 -15.75 -0.43 -0.95
CA ALA A 7 -15.13 -1.72 -0.68
C ALA A 7 -13.61 -1.66 -0.90
N ILE A 8 -12.91 -2.49 -0.15
CA ILE A 8 -11.46 -2.65 -0.23
C ILE A 8 -11.15 -4.04 -0.76
N LEU A 9 -10.42 -4.13 -1.86
CA LEU A 9 -9.91 -5.37 -2.41
C LEU A 9 -8.39 -5.43 -2.23
N LEU A 10 -7.94 -6.39 -1.42
CA LEU A 10 -6.54 -6.64 -1.16
C LEU A 10 -6.01 -7.76 -2.05
N VAL A 11 -5.02 -7.46 -2.88
CA VAL A 11 -4.29 -8.45 -3.66
C VAL A 11 -3.14 -9.01 -2.80
N ALA A 12 -3.38 -10.18 -2.20
CA ALA A 12 -2.43 -10.86 -1.32
C ALA A 12 -2.06 -12.30 -1.77
N GLY A 13 -2.26 -12.63 -3.06
CA GLY A 13 -1.96 -13.96 -3.60
C GLY A 13 -0.47 -14.28 -3.77
N GLY A 14 0.41 -13.28 -3.60
CA GLY A 14 1.86 -13.45 -3.75
C GLY A 14 2.51 -14.12 -2.54
N GLN A 15 3.32 -15.16 -2.79
CA GLN A 15 4.14 -15.81 -1.77
C GLN A 15 5.38 -14.97 -1.41
N GLY A 16 5.84 -15.06 -0.15
CA GLY A 16 7.03 -14.36 0.34
C GLY A 16 8.37 -14.98 -0.06
N THR A 17 8.42 -15.80 -1.12
CA THR A 17 9.61 -16.61 -1.47
C THR A 17 10.86 -15.77 -1.72
N ARG A 18 10.74 -14.59 -2.35
CA ARG A 18 11.86 -13.64 -2.53
C ARG A 18 12.41 -13.07 -1.21
N LEU A 19 11.64 -13.15 -0.13
CA LEU A 19 12.02 -12.73 1.21
C LEU A 19 12.62 -13.88 2.04
N GLY A 20 12.77 -15.07 1.44
CA GLY A 20 13.29 -16.26 2.12
C GLY A 20 12.29 -16.96 3.05
N VAL A 21 10.99 -16.68 2.91
CA VAL A 21 9.94 -17.27 3.76
C VAL A 21 8.93 -18.08 2.95
N SER A 22 8.32 -19.08 3.60
CA SER A 22 7.33 -19.98 2.98
C SER A 22 5.88 -19.51 3.15
N TYR A 23 5.63 -18.45 3.91
CA TYR A 23 4.30 -17.93 4.19
C TYR A 23 3.94 -16.71 3.31
N PRO A 24 2.63 -16.34 3.22
CA PRO A 24 2.17 -15.18 2.46
C PRO A 24 2.86 -13.89 2.90
N LYS A 25 3.21 -13.03 1.94
CA LYS A 25 3.95 -11.79 2.22
C LYS A 25 3.25 -10.88 3.23
N GLY A 26 1.91 -10.86 3.29
CA GLY A 26 1.17 -10.07 4.26
C GLY A 26 1.45 -10.43 5.73
N MET A 27 1.92 -11.65 6.00
CA MET A 27 2.31 -12.09 7.35
C MET A 27 3.73 -11.64 7.74
N TYR A 28 4.48 -11.03 6.82
CA TYR A 28 5.86 -10.62 7.08
C TYR A 28 5.90 -9.44 8.07
N SER A 29 6.75 -9.55 9.09
CA SER A 29 7.13 -8.44 9.98
C SER A 29 8.44 -7.85 9.51
N VAL A 30 8.48 -6.53 9.30
CA VAL A 30 9.69 -5.83 8.87
C VAL A 30 10.60 -5.44 10.04
N GLY A 31 10.30 -5.93 11.25
CA GLY A 31 11.06 -5.64 12.46
C GLY A 31 10.79 -4.26 13.07
N LEU A 32 9.53 -3.81 13.01
CA LEU A 32 9.01 -2.67 13.77
C LEU A 32 9.03 -2.97 15.27
N GLU A 33 8.98 -1.94 16.12
CA GLU A 33 8.92 -2.10 17.59
C GLU A 33 7.68 -2.90 18.02
N SER A 34 6.55 -2.70 17.35
CA SER A 34 5.31 -3.44 17.60
C SER A 34 5.34 -4.90 17.10
N ASN A 35 6.32 -5.25 16.26
CA ASN A 35 6.42 -6.51 15.53
C ASN A 35 5.17 -6.86 14.68
N LYS A 36 4.39 -5.84 14.29
CA LYS A 36 3.18 -6.02 13.48
C LYS A 36 3.52 -6.49 12.08
N SER A 37 2.68 -7.39 11.57
CA SER A 37 2.70 -7.80 10.17
C SER A 37 2.05 -6.75 9.25
N LEU A 38 2.31 -6.83 7.94
CA LEU A 38 1.64 -5.97 6.96
C LEU A 38 0.11 -6.11 7.02
N PHE A 39 -0.41 -7.32 7.21
CA PHE A 39 -1.85 -7.55 7.40
C PHE A 39 -2.39 -6.81 8.62
N GLN A 40 -1.67 -6.85 9.74
CA GLN A 40 -2.13 -6.17 10.95
C GLN A 40 -2.13 -4.65 10.77
N LEU A 41 -1.08 -4.08 10.20
CA LEU A 41 -1.02 -2.63 9.92
C LEU A 41 -2.17 -2.19 8.99
N GLN A 42 -2.45 -2.96 7.94
CA GLN A 42 -3.53 -2.67 7.00
C GLN A 42 -4.92 -2.83 7.64
N ALA A 43 -5.11 -3.83 8.50
CA ALA A 43 -6.34 -4.01 9.26
C ALA A 43 -6.58 -2.86 10.25
N GLU A 44 -5.55 -2.43 10.98
CA GLU A 44 -5.65 -1.28 11.89
C GLU A 44 -5.98 0.03 11.16
N ARG A 45 -5.47 0.23 9.93
CA ARG A 45 -5.86 1.37 9.08
C ARG A 45 -7.35 1.34 8.71
N ILE A 46 -7.88 0.16 8.37
CA ILE A 46 -9.31 -0.01 8.09
C ILE A 46 -10.13 0.34 9.33
N LEU A 47 -9.78 -0.21 10.49
CA LEU A 47 -10.46 0.07 11.76
C LEU A 47 -10.43 1.56 12.12
N LYS A 48 -9.28 2.22 11.93
CA LYS A 48 -9.18 3.66 12.14
C LYS A 48 -10.09 4.45 11.19
N LEU A 49 -10.17 4.09 9.92
CA LEU A 49 -11.09 4.73 8.99
C LEU A 49 -12.56 4.50 9.35
N GLU A 50 -12.92 3.32 9.83
CA GLU A 50 -14.28 3.05 10.32
C GLU A 50 -14.61 3.97 11.51
N GLN A 51 -13.67 4.15 12.44
CA GLN A 51 -13.81 5.09 13.57
C GLN A 51 -13.96 6.53 13.09
N LEU A 52 -13.08 7.01 12.20
CA LEU A 52 -13.09 8.38 11.69
C LEU A 52 -14.32 8.69 10.82
N SER A 53 -14.83 7.71 10.09
CA SER A 53 -15.95 7.90 9.17
C SER A 53 -17.32 7.54 9.75
N GLU A 54 -17.35 6.97 10.97
CA GLU A 54 -18.55 6.37 11.59
C GLU A 54 -19.24 5.33 10.68
N GLY A 55 -18.49 4.75 9.74
CA GLY A 55 -18.97 3.81 8.74
C GLY A 55 -18.34 2.44 8.92
N LYS A 56 -18.95 1.40 8.34
CA LYS A 56 -18.35 0.07 8.26
C LYS A 56 -17.81 -0.18 6.87
N ILE A 57 -16.59 -0.69 6.78
CA ILE A 57 -15.96 -1.17 5.56
C ILE A 57 -16.08 -2.71 5.57
N PRO A 58 -16.93 -3.30 4.72
CA PRO A 58 -17.12 -4.75 4.71
C PRO A 58 -15.82 -5.47 4.33
N PHE A 59 -15.38 -6.39 5.19
CA PHE A 59 -14.23 -7.27 4.97
C PHE A 59 -14.71 -8.70 4.67
N GLN A 60 -14.20 -9.33 3.61
CA GLN A 60 -14.46 -10.74 3.29
C GLN A 60 -13.14 -11.51 3.10
N GLY A 61 -13.10 -12.75 3.61
CA GLY A 61 -11.89 -13.58 3.75
C GLY A 61 -11.24 -14.09 2.45
N THR A 62 -10.16 -14.87 2.60
CA THR A 62 -9.32 -15.35 1.49
C THR A 62 -9.90 -16.55 0.73
N TYR A 63 -9.72 -16.61 -0.59
CA TYR A 63 -10.12 -17.73 -1.46
C TYR A 63 -8.95 -18.67 -1.84
N PRO A 64 -9.20 -19.97 -2.09
CA PRO A 64 -8.19 -20.94 -2.55
C PRO A 64 -7.86 -20.80 -4.05
N CYS A 65 -6.73 -21.36 -4.51
CA CYS A 65 -6.34 -21.35 -5.93
C CYS A 65 -6.82 -22.60 -6.68
N PHE A 66 -7.10 -22.42 -7.98
CA PHE A 66 -7.66 -23.44 -8.87
C PHE A 66 -6.75 -23.70 -10.08
N SER A 67 -6.81 -24.91 -10.64
CA SER A 67 -6.25 -25.27 -11.94
C SER A 67 -7.15 -24.80 -13.10
N LEU A 68 -6.65 -24.81 -14.34
CA LEU A 68 -7.41 -24.43 -15.55
C LEU A 68 -8.63 -25.33 -15.82
N ASP A 69 -8.66 -26.54 -15.25
CA ASP A 69 -9.80 -27.47 -15.25
C ASP A 69 -10.67 -27.37 -13.98
N GLY A 70 -10.49 -26.33 -13.16
CA GLY A 70 -11.35 -26.00 -12.02
C GLY A 70 -11.09 -26.80 -10.73
N LYS A 71 -9.95 -27.48 -10.59
CA LYS A 71 -9.61 -28.25 -9.39
C LYS A 71 -8.82 -27.41 -8.39
N VAL A 72 -9.12 -27.57 -7.10
CA VAL A 72 -8.33 -26.96 -6.02
C VAL A 72 -6.93 -27.56 -6.02
N LEU A 73 -5.91 -26.72 -6.17
CA LEU A 73 -4.51 -27.17 -6.15
C LEU A 73 -4.06 -27.46 -4.71
N LEU A 74 -3.13 -28.40 -4.50
CA LEU A 74 -2.56 -28.72 -3.17
C LEU A 74 -1.05 -28.41 -3.11
N SER A 75 -0.56 -27.71 -2.07
CA SER A 75 0.86 -27.40 -1.82
C SER A 75 1.54 -28.52 -1.06
N SER A 76 0.78 -29.29 -0.29
CA SER A 76 1.19 -30.55 0.34
C SER A 76 0.01 -31.50 0.42
N LYS A 77 0.23 -32.75 0.87
CA LYS A 77 -0.86 -33.75 1.04
C LYS A 77 -2.02 -33.27 1.93
N PHE A 78 -1.80 -32.23 2.75
CA PHE A 78 -2.78 -31.71 3.70
C PHE A 78 -3.03 -30.20 3.56
N GLU A 79 -2.50 -29.57 2.51
CA GLU A 79 -2.54 -28.12 2.36
C GLU A 79 -2.88 -27.73 0.93
N VAL A 80 -3.82 -26.79 0.76
CA VAL A 80 -4.23 -26.26 -0.55
C VAL A 80 -3.13 -25.36 -1.11
N ALA A 81 -2.63 -25.67 -2.30
CA ALA A 81 -1.66 -24.85 -3.02
C ALA A 81 -2.31 -23.54 -3.38
N ARG A 82 -1.60 -22.48 -3.00
CA ARG A 82 -1.96 -21.12 -3.32
C ARG A 82 -0.83 -20.53 -4.14
N ALA A 83 -1.04 -20.44 -5.44
CA ALA A 83 -0.22 -19.66 -6.36
C ALA A 83 -1.17 -18.74 -7.14
N SER A 84 -0.93 -17.42 -7.08
CA SER A 84 -1.68 -16.47 -7.89
C SER A 84 -1.44 -16.73 -9.38
N ASN A 85 -2.49 -16.77 -10.19
CA ASN A 85 -2.45 -16.64 -11.66
C ASN A 85 -2.09 -15.19 -12.10
N GLY A 86 -1.17 -14.55 -11.39
CA GLY A 86 -0.92 -13.11 -11.44
C GLY A 86 -2.04 -12.30 -10.77
N ASN A 87 -1.83 -10.99 -10.63
CA ASN A 87 -2.83 -10.09 -10.04
C ASN A 87 -4.09 -9.97 -10.94
N GLY A 88 -3.94 -10.22 -12.25
CA GLY A 88 -5.02 -10.18 -13.24
C GLY A 88 -6.07 -11.28 -13.07
N GLY A 89 -5.76 -12.38 -12.38
CA GLY A 89 -6.74 -13.40 -12.04
C GLY A 89 -7.81 -12.98 -11.05
N LEU A 90 -7.66 -11.79 -10.47
CA LEU A 90 -8.67 -11.14 -9.63
C LEU A 90 -10.05 -11.12 -10.33
N TYR A 91 -10.11 -10.76 -11.61
CA TYR A 91 -11.40 -10.58 -12.30
C TYR A 91 -12.17 -11.90 -12.44
N GLU A 92 -11.47 -13.00 -12.70
CA GLU A 92 -12.07 -14.34 -12.72
C GLU A 92 -12.54 -14.74 -11.33
N ALA A 93 -11.73 -14.50 -10.30
CA ALA A 93 -12.10 -14.79 -8.92
C ALA A 93 -13.32 -13.99 -8.46
N LEU A 94 -13.42 -12.70 -8.84
CA LEU A 94 -14.56 -11.84 -8.53
C LEU A 94 -15.86 -12.40 -9.11
N ARG A 95 -15.82 -12.89 -10.36
CA ARG A 95 -16.96 -13.52 -11.04
C ARG A 95 -17.30 -14.87 -10.43
N ASP A 96 -16.33 -15.78 -10.33
CA ASP A 96 -16.57 -17.17 -9.95
C ASP A 96 -16.98 -17.30 -8.48
N CYS A 97 -16.50 -16.40 -7.62
CA CYS A 97 -16.86 -16.34 -6.21
C CYS A 97 -18.08 -15.45 -5.92
N LYS A 98 -18.72 -14.89 -6.95
CA LYS A 98 -19.89 -14.00 -6.85
C LYS A 98 -19.68 -12.77 -5.96
N ILE A 99 -18.47 -12.21 -6.00
CA ILE A 99 -18.09 -11.06 -5.18
C ILE A 99 -18.76 -9.79 -5.68
N ILE A 100 -18.95 -9.67 -6.99
CA ILE A 100 -19.65 -8.53 -7.59
C ILE A 100 -21.10 -8.49 -7.09
N GLU A 101 -21.78 -9.64 -7.05
CA GLU A 101 -23.15 -9.74 -6.54
C GLU A 101 -23.23 -9.44 -5.03
N ASP A 102 -22.24 -9.85 -4.23
CA ASP A 102 -22.15 -9.46 -2.82
C ASP A 102 -21.98 -7.94 -2.69
N MET A 103 -21.09 -7.33 -3.47
CA MET A 103 -20.87 -5.88 -3.51
C MET A 103 -22.14 -5.11 -3.91
N GLU A 104 -22.85 -5.57 -4.95
CA GLU A 104 -24.13 -5.01 -5.39
C GLU A 104 -25.19 -5.09 -4.28
N SER A 105 -25.31 -6.24 -3.60
CA SER A 105 -26.26 -6.43 -2.50
C SER A 105 -25.98 -5.48 -1.32
N ARG A 106 -24.71 -5.13 -1.11
CA ARG A 106 -24.24 -4.17 -0.10
C ARG A 106 -24.28 -2.72 -0.57
N LYS A 107 -24.69 -2.46 -1.81
CA LYS A 107 -24.73 -1.13 -2.44
C LYS A 107 -23.34 -0.46 -2.50
N VAL A 108 -22.29 -1.27 -2.64
CA VAL A 108 -20.93 -0.76 -2.92
C VAL A 108 -20.95 -0.04 -4.26
N LYS A 109 -20.36 1.15 -4.31
CA LYS A 109 -20.20 1.96 -5.53
C LYS A 109 -18.74 2.15 -5.94
N TYR A 110 -17.84 2.06 -4.97
CA TYR A 110 -16.42 2.35 -5.16
C TYR A 110 -15.60 1.18 -4.66
N ILE A 111 -14.55 0.83 -5.38
CA ILE A 111 -13.63 -0.25 -5.03
C ILE A 111 -12.22 0.33 -5.03
N GLN A 112 -11.53 0.25 -3.89
CA GLN A 112 -10.09 0.45 -3.87
C GLN A 112 -9.39 -0.90 -4.00
N LEU A 113 -8.59 -1.05 -5.06
CA LEU A 113 -7.71 -2.20 -5.25
C LEU A 113 -6.28 -1.83 -4.87
N TYR A 114 -5.59 -2.66 -4.08
CA TYR A 114 -4.17 -2.45 -3.78
C TYR A 114 -3.41 -3.75 -3.51
N CYS A 115 -2.07 -3.67 -3.60
CA CYS A 115 -1.17 -4.80 -3.32
C CYS A 115 -0.75 -4.84 -1.84
N VAL A 116 -0.67 -6.05 -1.27
CA VAL A 116 -0.34 -6.25 0.15
C VAL A 116 1.06 -5.77 0.56
N ASP A 117 1.97 -5.56 -0.40
CA ASP A 117 3.38 -5.36 -0.09
C ASP A 117 3.81 -3.94 0.25
N ASN A 118 2.93 -2.96 0.08
CA ASN A 118 3.25 -1.58 0.40
C ASN A 118 2.96 -1.27 1.87
N ILE A 119 4.01 -1.06 2.68
CA ILE A 119 3.84 -0.75 4.11
C ILE A 119 3.21 0.64 4.32
N LEU A 120 3.37 1.57 3.38
CA LEU A 120 2.84 2.93 3.47
C LEU A 120 1.45 3.09 2.83
N VAL A 121 0.82 1.99 2.38
CA VAL A 121 -0.46 2.07 1.67
C VAL A 121 -1.55 2.75 2.50
N ARG A 122 -2.16 3.79 1.93
CA ARG A 122 -3.39 4.41 2.45
C ARG A 122 -4.60 3.56 2.09
N VAL A 123 -4.85 2.54 2.90
CA VAL A 123 -6.04 1.68 2.76
C VAL A 123 -7.28 2.54 2.97
N GLY A 124 -8.24 2.54 2.05
CA GLY A 124 -9.45 3.34 2.07
C GLY A 124 -9.27 4.85 1.90
N ASP A 125 -8.20 5.30 1.24
CA ASP A 125 -7.85 6.73 1.16
C ASP A 125 -9.04 7.65 0.78
N PRO A 126 -9.55 8.49 1.71
CA PRO A 126 -10.64 9.41 1.45
C PRO A 126 -10.31 10.45 0.39
N LEU A 127 -9.07 10.94 0.34
CA LEU A 127 -8.69 12.04 -0.54
C LEU A 127 -8.67 11.55 -1.99
N PHE A 128 -8.02 10.41 -2.23
CA PHE A 128 -8.03 9.79 -3.55
C PHE A 128 -9.44 9.40 -3.99
N THR A 129 -10.22 8.76 -3.11
CA THR A 129 -11.62 8.38 -3.42
C THR A 129 -12.47 9.61 -3.76
N GLY A 130 -12.36 10.68 -2.97
CA GLY A 130 -13.08 11.93 -3.19
C GLY A 130 -12.69 12.62 -4.50
N TYR A 131 -11.40 12.60 -4.85
CA TYR A 131 -10.94 13.07 -6.15
C TYR A 131 -11.57 12.30 -7.31
N CYS A 132 -11.55 10.95 -7.27
CA CYS A 132 -12.15 10.13 -8.32
C CYS A 132 -13.66 10.42 -8.49
N ILE A 133 -14.38 10.62 -7.38
CA ILE A 133 -15.80 10.99 -7.40
C ILE A 133 -16.00 12.37 -8.03
N LYS A 134 -15.19 13.36 -7.64
CA LYS A 134 -15.28 14.72 -8.14
C LYS A 134 -15.05 14.78 -9.66
N GLU A 135 -14.08 14.02 -10.15
CA GLU A 135 -13.75 13.97 -11.58
C GLU A 135 -14.68 13.05 -12.39
N GLY A 136 -15.63 12.36 -11.74
CA GLY A 136 -16.52 11.41 -12.42
C GLY A 136 -15.78 10.21 -13.00
N ALA A 137 -14.65 9.82 -12.42
CA ALA A 137 -13.78 8.78 -12.95
C ALA A 137 -14.41 7.38 -12.85
N GLU A 138 -14.41 6.64 -13.95
CA GLU A 138 -14.76 5.21 -13.96
C GLU A 138 -13.61 4.34 -13.44
N CYS A 139 -12.37 4.78 -13.69
CA CYS A 139 -11.17 4.10 -13.24
C CYS A 139 -10.08 5.14 -12.92
N ALA A 140 -9.28 4.85 -11.91
CA ALA A 140 -8.21 5.74 -11.49
C ALA A 140 -6.96 4.95 -11.13
N ASN A 141 -5.80 5.49 -11.45
CA ASN A 141 -4.53 4.93 -10.99
C ASN A 141 -3.79 5.92 -10.11
N LYS A 142 -3.41 5.43 -8.92
CA LYS A 142 -2.57 6.16 -7.98
C LYS A 142 -1.11 5.87 -8.32
N VAL A 143 -0.33 6.91 -8.58
CA VAL A 143 1.05 6.81 -9.03
C VAL A 143 1.97 7.62 -8.13
N VAL A 144 3.28 7.36 -8.23
CA VAL A 144 4.33 8.19 -7.65
C VAL A 144 5.32 8.56 -8.74
N ALA A 145 6.00 9.69 -8.60
CA ALA A 145 7.12 10.03 -9.47
C ALA A 145 8.16 8.90 -9.46
N LYS A 146 8.65 8.55 -10.65
CA LYS A 146 9.75 7.60 -10.80
C LYS A 146 11.04 8.26 -10.31
N SER A 147 11.77 7.62 -9.40
CA SER A 147 12.95 8.22 -8.78
C SER A 147 14.17 8.20 -9.70
N TYR A 148 14.28 7.18 -10.57
CA TYR A 148 15.37 7.03 -11.53
C TYR A 148 14.97 6.13 -12.70
N PRO A 149 15.57 6.26 -13.90
CA PRO A 149 15.11 5.55 -15.11
C PRO A 149 15.06 4.02 -15.00
N SER A 150 15.97 3.40 -14.26
CA SER A 150 16.04 1.94 -14.07
C SER A 150 15.15 1.40 -12.94
N GLU A 151 14.31 2.25 -12.31
CA GLU A 151 13.40 1.79 -11.27
C GLU A 151 12.37 0.80 -11.84
N THR A 152 12.20 -0.34 -11.14
CA THR A 152 11.35 -1.47 -11.54
C THR A 152 9.88 -1.24 -11.16
N VAL A 153 9.26 -0.25 -11.77
CA VAL A 153 7.83 0.09 -11.62
C VAL A 153 7.17 0.23 -12.98
N GLY A 154 5.91 -0.20 -13.09
CA GLY A 154 5.11 0.00 -14.29
C GLY A 154 4.84 1.48 -14.55
N ILE A 155 4.79 1.88 -15.83
CA ILE A 155 4.55 3.27 -16.23
C ILE A 155 3.12 3.41 -16.72
N THR A 156 2.35 4.32 -16.10
CA THR A 156 1.04 4.68 -16.63
C THR A 156 1.21 5.65 -17.79
N CYS A 157 0.78 5.27 -18.98
CA CYS A 157 0.88 6.09 -20.17
C CYS A 157 -0.36 5.93 -21.06
N LYS A 158 -0.44 6.77 -22.11
CA LYS A 158 -1.49 6.70 -23.11
C LYS A 158 -0.92 6.11 -24.40
N VAL A 159 -1.40 4.95 -24.80
CA VAL A 159 -1.03 4.25 -26.03
C VAL A 159 -2.26 4.21 -26.93
N ASP A 160 -2.14 4.70 -28.16
CA ASP A 160 -3.25 4.79 -29.15
C ASP A 160 -4.54 5.43 -28.61
N GLY A 161 -4.36 6.41 -27.74
CA GLY A 161 -5.45 7.15 -27.16
C GLY A 161 -6.16 6.45 -25.98
N ALA A 162 -5.66 5.33 -25.49
CA ALA A 162 -6.14 4.61 -24.31
C ALA A 162 -5.08 4.58 -23.20
N TYR A 163 -5.50 4.72 -21.94
CA TYR A 163 -4.59 4.62 -20.79
C TYR A 163 -4.25 3.17 -20.49
N GLN A 164 -2.97 2.90 -20.26
CA GLN A 164 -2.43 1.57 -19.98
C GLN A 164 -1.30 1.68 -18.95
N VAL A 165 -1.04 0.58 -18.23
CA VAL A 165 0.19 0.42 -17.46
C VAL A 165 1.12 -0.47 -18.26
N VAL A 166 2.22 0.11 -18.75
CA VAL A 166 3.27 -0.64 -19.43
C VAL A 166 4.20 -1.19 -18.36
N GLU A 167 4.16 -2.51 -18.19
CA GLU A 167 5.08 -3.21 -17.31
C GLU A 167 6.49 -3.14 -17.86
N TYR A 168 7.48 -3.03 -16.97
CA TYR A 168 8.89 -2.92 -17.37
C TYR A 168 9.40 -4.16 -18.12
N SER A 169 8.73 -5.32 -17.95
CA SER A 169 9.07 -6.57 -18.61
C SER A 169 8.32 -6.84 -19.92
N GLU A 170 7.29 -6.06 -20.25
CA GLU A 170 6.34 -6.38 -21.33
C GLU A 170 6.11 -5.23 -22.32
N ILE A 171 7.18 -4.58 -22.77
CA ILE A 171 7.10 -3.78 -24.00
C ILE A 171 6.96 -4.76 -25.20
N THR A 172 5.74 -5.20 -25.51
CA THR A 172 5.45 -5.94 -26.75
C THR A 172 4.11 -5.52 -27.39
N ASP A 173 4.06 -5.51 -28.72
CA ASP A 173 3.01 -4.88 -29.54
C ASP A 173 1.62 -5.55 -29.48
N LYS A 174 1.50 -6.78 -28.95
CA LYS A 174 0.28 -7.60 -29.06
C LYS A 174 -0.92 -7.13 -28.22
N ALA A 175 -0.70 -6.50 -27.07
CA ALA A 175 -1.80 -6.01 -26.22
C ALA A 175 -2.42 -4.71 -26.76
N ALA A 176 -1.64 -3.90 -27.50
CA ALA A 176 -2.09 -2.65 -28.10
C ALA A 176 -3.10 -2.86 -29.25
N GLU A 177 -3.09 -4.04 -29.89
CA GLU A 177 -3.90 -4.34 -31.06
C GLU A 177 -5.23 -5.06 -30.77
N GLN A 178 -5.57 -5.29 -29.49
CA GLN A 178 -6.77 -6.05 -29.12
C GLN A 178 -8.06 -5.30 -29.50
N ARG A 179 -9.00 -5.99 -30.16
CA ARG A 179 -10.25 -5.43 -30.68
C ARG A 179 -11.49 -6.08 -30.08
N ASN A 180 -12.53 -5.29 -29.88
CA ASN A 180 -13.89 -5.71 -29.58
C ASN A 180 -14.51 -6.47 -30.78
N PRO A 181 -15.62 -7.22 -30.59
CA PRO A 181 -16.34 -7.90 -31.67
C PRO A 181 -16.80 -7.00 -32.83
N ASP A 182 -16.94 -5.69 -32.59
CA ASP A 182 -17.28 -4.68 -33.59
C ASP A 182 -16.07 -4.11 -34.35
N GLY A 183 -14.85 -4.61 -34.07
CA GLY A 183 -13.61 -4.19 -34.71
C GLY A 183 -12.96 -2.94 -34.11
N SER A 184 -13.59 -2.27 -33.14
CA SER A 184 -12.98 -1.18 -32.39
C SER A 184 -11.88 -1.70 -31.46
N LEU A 185 -10.84 -0.89 -31.18
CA LEU A 185 -9.86 -1.26 -30.15
C LEU A 185 -10.55 -1.34 -28.78
N THR A 186 -10.22 -2.37 -28.00
CA THR A 186 -10.80 -2.56 -26.66
C THR A 186 -10.34 -1.42 -25.74
N ARG A 187 -11.24 -0.49 -25.41
CA ARG A 187 -11.02 0.57 -24.42
C ARG A 187 -11.74 0.18 -23.13
N PHE A 188 -11.01 -0.01 -22.04
CA PHE A 188 -11.57 -0.56 -20.79
C PHE A 188 -12.21 0.50 -19.86
N ALA A 189 -11.82 1.78 -19.97
CA ALA A 189 -12.42 2.89 -19.21
C ALA A 189 -12.59 4.11 -20.12
N LYS A 190 -13.73 4.81 -20.01
CA LYS A 190 -14.00 6.05 -20.76
C LYS A 190 -13.35 7.26 -20.07
N ASP A 191 -13.56 7.35 -18.77
CA ASP A 191 -13.06 8.43 -17.92
C ASP A 191 -12.02 7.88 -16.95
N PHE A 192 -10.74 8.06 -17.30
CA PHE A 192 -9.59 7.59 -16.54
C PHE A 192 -8.80 8.76 -15.97
N VAL A 193 -8.52 8.71 -14.67
CA VAL A 193 -7.73 9.75 -13.99
C VAL A 193 -6.47 9.19 -13.36
N ILE A 194 -5.43 10.02 -13.32
CA ILE A 194 -4.17 9.72 -12.64
C ILE A 194 -4.08 10.61 -11.41
N TRP A 195 -3.68 10.04 -10.28
CA TRP A 195 -3.42 10.78 -9.06
C TRP A 195 -1.98 10.53 -8.60
N GLU A 196 -1.14 11.54 -8.72
CA GLU A 196 0.24 11.48 -8.26
C GLU A 196 0.33 11.77 -6.75
N CYS A 197 0.99 10.87 -6.02
CA CYS A 197 1.21 10.99 -4.59
C CYS A 197 2.65 11.37 -4.26
N ILE A 198 2.81 11.92 -3.06
CA ILE A 198 4.12 12.04 -2.41
C ILE A 198 4.57 10.62 -2.03
N ARG A 199 5.71 10.22 -2.59
CA ARG A 199 6.20 8.84 -2.51
C ARG A 199 6.49 8.41 -1.08
N GLU A 200 7.18 9.26 -0.34
CA GLU A 200 7.56 9.05 1.04
C GLU A 200 6.38 8.99 2.03
N ASP A 201 5.18 9.38 1.59
CA ASP A 201 3.96 9.30 2.39
C ASP A 201 3.13 8.05 2.09
N GLU A 202 3.30 7.46 0.90
CA GLU A 202 2.33 6.48 0.37
C GLU A 202 2.94 5.25 -0.29
N PHE A 203 4.25 5.19 -0.55
CA PHE A 203 4.85 4.11 -1.35
C PHE A 203 6.22 3.63 -0.84
N ALA A 204 6.20 2.50 -0.14
CA ALA A 204 7.39 1.70 0.16
C ALA A 204 7.05 0.20 0.07
N PRO A 205 7.16 -0.42 -1.12
CA PRO A 205 6.83 -1.83 -1.31
C PRO A 205 7.93 -2.76 -0.80
N LEU A 206 7.54 -3.89 -0.22
CA LEU A 206 8.41 -4.98 0.20
C LEU A 206 8.55 -6.01 -0.93
N LYS A 207 9.70 -6.01 -1.62
CA LYS A 207 9.96 -6.87 -2.78
C LYS A 207 11.21 -7.74 -2.63
N ASN A 208 12.19 -7.28 -1.87
CA ASN A 208 13.55 -7.83 -1.82
C ASN A 208 13.87 -8.34 -0.40
N ALA A 209 14.79 -9.30 -0.32
CA ALA A 209 15.27 -9.87 0.93
C ALA A 209 16.01 -8.83 1.82
N PRO A 210 16.20 -9.12 3.13
CA PRO A 210 17.08 -8.35 4.00
C PRO A 210 18.45 -8.06 3.36
N GLY A 211 18.94 -6.84 3.56
CA GLY A 211 20.23 -6.38 3.04
C GLY A 211 20.22 -5.84 1.61
N ALA A 212 19.10 -5.91 0.88
CA ALA A 212 18.96 -5.20 -0.39
C ALA A 212 18.90 -3.68 -0.21
N SER A 213 19.39 -2.92 -1.20
CA SER A 213 19.46 -1.45 -1.15
C SER A 213 18.11 -0.74 -1.21
N SER A 214 17.08 -1.41 -1.72
CA SER A 214 15.72 -0.87 -1.83
C SER A 214 14.69 -1.97 -1.67
N PHE A 215 13.48 -1.60 -1.25
CA PHE A 215 12.35 -2.52 -1.12
C PHE A 215 12.62 -3.74 -0.24
N SER A 216 13.59 -3.63 0.67
CA SER A 216 13.92 -4.59 1.73
C SER A 216 13.08 -4.33 2.99
N PRO A 217 13.06 -5.26 3.96
CA PRO A 217 12.45 -5.00 5.27
C PRO A 217 13.01 -3.75 5.95
N GLU A 218 14.33 -3.53 5.88
CA GLU A 218 14.97 -2.35 6.47
C GLU A 218 14.51 -1.06 5.79
N HIS A 219 14.43 -1.05 4.45
CA HIS A 219 13.91 0.08 3.69
C HIS A 219 12.46 0.40 4.10
N CYS A 220 11.59 -0.61 4.17
CA CYS A 220 10.18 -0.44 4.53
C CYS A 220 10.02 0.10 5.96
N LYS A 221 10.80 -0.45 6.90
CA LYS A 221 10.82 -0.01 8.30
C LYS A 221 11.23 1.46 8.40
N MET A 222 12.35 1.83 7.78
CA MET A 222 12.87 3.20 7.81
C MET A 222 11.93 4.19 7.11
N ALA A 223 11.25 3.79 6.03
CA ALA A 223 10.23 4.60 5.38
C ALA A 223 9.05 4.91 6.31
N LEU A 224 8.57 3.91 7.05
CA LEU A 224 7.49 4.10 8.03
C LEU A 224 7.95 4.97 9.23
N TYR A 225 9.17 4.77 9.74
CA TYR A 225 9.71 5.61 10.82
C TYR A 225 9.87 7.07 10.38
N ALA A 226 10.37 7.32 9.17
CA ALA A 226 10.47 8.68 8.62
C ALA A 226 9.08 9.34 8.46
N LEU A 227 8.08 8.60 8.01
CA LEU A 227 6.70 9.09 7.93
C LEU A 227 6.13 9.44 9.30
N ASN A 228 6.30 8.56 10.30
CA ASN A 228 5.82 8.81 11.65
C ASN A 228 6.55 9.99 12.32
N GLN A 229 7.85 10.14 12.07
CA GLN A 229 8.60 11.31 12.51
C GLN A 229 8.02 12.59 11.90
N LYS A 230 7.77 12.59 10.59
CA LYS A 230 7.13 13.72 9.89
C LYS A 230 5.80 14.10 10.54
N MET A 231 4.94 13.12 10.81
CA MET A 231 3.64 13.35 11.46
C MET A 231 3.77 13.99 12.86
N ILE A 232 4.69 13.50 13.70
CA ILE A 232 4.93 14.08 15.03
C ILE A 232 5.41 15.54 14.94
N LEU A 233 6.35 15.80 14.03
CA LEU A 233 6.90 17.15 13.84
C LEU A 233 5.83 18.12 13.31
N GLU A 234 5.01 17.69 12.35
CA GLU A 234 3.90 18.47 11.81
C GLU A 234 2.82 18.77 12.87
N ALA A 235 2.57 17.83 13.78
CA ALA A 235 1.69 18.00 14.93
C ALA A 235 2.29 18.87 16.06
N GLY A 236 3.52 19.37 15.89
CA GLY A 236 4.19 20.27 16.83
C GLY A 236 4.90 19.58 18.00
N GLY A 237 5.19 18.29 17.87
CA GLY A 237 6.03 17.55 18.82
C GLY A 237 7.53 17.82 18.62
N VAL A 238 8.31 17.65 19.69
CA VAL A 238 9.77 17.79 19.67
C VAL A 238 10.40 16.45 20.00
N LEU A 239 11.20 15.89 19.09
CA LEU A 239 11.86 14.60 19.30
C LEU A 239 13.27 14.78 19.86
N VAL A 240 13.58 14.00 20.89
CA VAL A 240 14.86 14.05 21.61
C VAL A 240 15.41 12.65 21.84
N ASP A 241 16.73 12.53 21.99
CA ASP A 241 17.37 11.28 22.40
C ASP A 241 17.30 11.08 23.92
N LEU A 242 17.96 10.03 24.44
CA LEU A 242 18.01 9.72 25.87
C LEU A 242 18.77 10.78 26.70
N GLU A 243 19.57 11.62 26.04
CA GLU A 243 20.35 12.70 26.65
C GLU A 243 19.65 14.07 26.49
N ASP A 244 18.39 14.08 26.03
CA ASP A 244 17.58 15.28 25.76
C ASP A 244 18.10 16.15 24.60
N ASN A 245 18.97 15.62 23.74
CA ASN A 245 19.43 16.32 22.54
C ASN A 245 18.40 16.21 21.41
N PRO A 246 18.22 17.26 20.58
CA PRO A 246 17.33 17.20 19.43
C PRO A 246 17.72 16.09 18.44
N VAL A 247 16.73 15.31 18.03
CA VAL A 247 16.91 14.24 17.04
C VAL A 247 16.89 14.82 15.63
N PRO A 248 17.83 14.43 14.73
CA PRO A 248 17.83 14.91 13.36
C PRO A 248 16.59 14.45 12.58
N LYS A 249 16.15 15.28 11.63
CA LYS A 249 15.08 14.90 10.70
C LYS A 249 15.57 13.75 9.82
N MET A 250 14.81 12.66 9.80
CA MET A 250 15.03 11.51 8.93
C MET A 250 14.77 11.91 7.48
N GLN A 251 15.65 11.48 6.59
CA GLN A 251 15.35 11.41 5.18
C GLN A 251 14.68 10.08 4.88
N SER A 252 13.46 10.10 4.34
CA SER A 252 12.79 8.85 3.96
C SER A 252 13.57 8.14 2.85
N PRO A 253 13.89 6.85 2.99
CA PRO A 253 14.52 6.08 1.90
C PRO A 253 13.58 5.89 0.71
N ALA A 254 12.27 6.15 0.89
CA ALA A 254 11.31 6.16 -0.19
C ALA A 254 11.32 7.48 -0.98
N ALA A 255 11.91 8.57 -0.47
CA ALA A 255 11.97 9.84 -1.20
C ALA A 255 12.80 9.70 -2.49
N PRO A 256 12.49 10.49 -3.54
CA PRO A 256 13.33 10.54 -4.74
C PRO A 256 14.78 10.90 -4.40
N LEU A 257 15.74 10.32 -5.12
CA LEU A 257 17.15 10.66 -4.96
C LEU A 257 17.35 12.13 -5.35
N ASN A 258 17.60 13.00 -4.37
CA ASN A 258 18.11 14.33 -4.66
C ASN A 258 19.51 14.19 -5.28
N CYS A 259 19.72 14.74 -6.47
CA CYS A 259 21.00 14.72 -7.17
C CYS A 259 22.16 15.44 -6.43
N ASN A 260 21.92 15.99 -5.23
CA ASN A 260 22.84 16.85 -4.49
C ASN A 260 22.82 16.55 -2.97
N GLY A 261 23.21 15.34 -2.57
CA GLY A 261 23.45 15.03 -1.16
C GLY A 261 24.53 13.97 -1.02
N SER A 262 25.68 14.35 -0.47
CA SER A 262 26.72 13.42 -0.08
C SER A 262 26.14 12.35 0.86
N SER A 263 26.47 11.10 0.58
CA SER A 263 26.20 9.96 1.44
C SER A 263 27.11 10.02 2.68
N ASP A 264 26.89 10.98 3.58
CA ASP A 264 27.53 10.98 4.90
C ASP A 264 26.67 10.19 5.88
N THR A 265 26.49 8.90 5.59
CA THR A 265 25.84 7.93 6.49
C THR A 265 26.82 7.44 7.53
N LYS A 266 27.24 8.32 8.44
CA LYS A 266 28.07 7.99 9.61
C LYS A 266 27.50 8.44 10.96
N ASN A 267 26.25 8.90 11.01
CA ASN A 267 25.52 9.00 12.28
C ASN A 267 24.43 7.93 12.31
N ASP A 268 24.82 6.80 12.89
CA ASP A 268 24.08 5.54 13.04
C ASP A 268 23.09 5.59 14.22
N THR A 269 22.49 6.76 14.49
CA THR A 269 21.36 6.85 15.42
C THR A 269 20.09 6.56 14.64
N CYS A 270 19.79 5.27 14.48
CA CYS A 270 18.52 4.82 13.95
C CYS A 270 17.39 5.35 14.85
N VAL A 271 16.73 6.41 14.41
CA VAL A 271 15.60 7.03 15.10
C VAL A 271 14.41 6.08 14.97
N GLN A 272 14.08 5.36 16.03
CA GLN A 272 12.97 4.40 16.04
C GLN A 272 11.69 5.11 16.49
N ILE A 273 10.76 5.32 15.56
CA ILE A 273 9.50 6.01 15.82
C ILE A 273 8.38 5.24 15.15
N GLU A 274 7.51 4.65 15.96
CA GLU A 274 6.32 3.98 15.48
C GLU A 274 5.05 4.65 16.03
N ILE A 275 4.07 4.89 15.16
CA ILE A 275 2.72 5.29 15.53
C ILE A 275 1.78 4.18 15.05
N SER A 276 0.96 3.62 15.94
CA SER A 276 -0.06 2.66 15.53
C SER A 276 -1.09 3.36 14.64
N PRO A 277 -1.54 2.72 13.54
CA PRO A 277 -2.64 3.25 12.74
C PRO A 277 -3.94 3.50 13.53
N LEU A 278 -4.15 2.83 14.67
CA LEU A 278 -5.30 3.08 15.55
C LEU A 278 -5.22 4.46 16.24
N VAL A 279 -4.01 4.95 16.50
CA VAL A 279 -3.79 6.30 17.04
C VAL A 279 -4.04 7.33 15.95
N SER A 280 -3.39 7.17 14.80
CA SER A 280 -3.50 8.09 13.67
C SER A 280 -3.36 7.38 12.34
N TYR A 281 -4.29 7.61 11.43
CA TYR A 281 -4.30 7.10 10.06
C TYR A 281 -3.30 7.82 9.17
N SER A 282 -3.23 9.15 9.31
CA SER A 282 -2.49 10.05 8.41
C SER A 282 -1.91 11.29 9.09
N GLY A 283 -1.86 11.31 10.43
CA GLY A 283 -1.35 12.41 11.24
C GLY A 283 -2.44 13.12 12.05
N GLU A 284 -3.72 12.87 11.77
CA GLU A 284 -4.83 13.46 12.51
C GLU A 284 -4.82 13.03 13.99
N GLY A 285 -5.19 13.95 14.89
CA GLY A 285 -5.31 13.72 16.33
C GLY A 285 -3.98 13.74 17.10
N LEU A 286 -2.84 13.79 16.41
CA LEU A 286 -1.53 13.79 17.06
C LEU A 286 -1.24 15.08 17.80
N GLU A 287 -1.81 16.21 17.41
CA GLU A 287 -1.60 17.50 18.09
C GLU A 287 -1.97 17.43 19.57
N GLU A 288 -3.04 16.70 19.92
CA GLU A 288 -3.46 16.53 21.32
C GLU A 288 -2.44 15.74 22.15
N LEU A 289 -1.73 14.82 21.49
CA LEU A 289 -0.78 13.91 22.10
C LEU A 289 0.63 14.52 22.21
N VAL A 290 1.06 15.28 21.20
CA VAL A 290 2.46 15.63 21.03
C VAL A 290 2.77 17.13 21.07
N LYS A 291 1.78 18.01 20.85
CA LYS A 291 2.04 19.45 20.67
C LYS A 291 2.73 20.07 21.88
N GLY A 292 3.89 20.65 21.65
CA GLY A 292 4.72 21.28 22.68
C GLY A 292 5.36 20.31 23.66
N ARG A 293 5.21 18.99 23.46
CA ARG A 293 5.82 17.95 24.29
C ARG A 293 7.15 17.51 23.70
N ARG A 294 8.07 17.12 24.59
CA ARG A 294 9.33 16.46 24.24
C ARG A 294 9.09 14.95 24.27
N ILE A 295 9.46 14.26 23.20
CA ILE A 295 9.26 12.83 23.01
C ILE A 295 10.62 12.17 22.84
N THR A 296 10.98 11.35 23.82
CA THR A 296 12.24 10.62 23.81
C THR A 296 12.15 9.40 22.89
N VAL A 297 13.11 9.26 21.96
CA VAL A 297 13.23 8.06 21.11
C VAL A 297 14.13 7.00 21.75
N PRO A 298 13.91 5.69 21.52
CA PRO A 298 12.87 5.09 20.68
C PRO A 298 11.46 5.27 21.26
N VAL A 299 10.47 5.47 20.39
CA VAL A 299 9.07 5.65 20.81
C VAL A 299 8.11 4.83 19.97
N TYR A 300 7.15 4.19 20.64
CA TYR A 300 5.99 3.58 20.02
C TYR A 300 4.73 4.16 20.63
N ILE A 301 3.99 4.97 19.88
CA ILE A 301 2.73 5.59 20.29
C ILE A 301 1.60 4.63 19.92
N ASN A 302 0.95 4.05 20.93
CA ASN A 302 -0.14 3.09 20.73
C ASN A 302 -1.47 3.54 21.37
N ASP A 303 -2.54 2.83 21.04
CA ASP A 303 -3.92 3.14 21.46
C ASP A 303 -4.22 2.81 22.93
N LYS A 304 -3.29 2.16 23.64
CA LYS A 304 -3.40 1.82 25.07
C LYS A 304 -2.67 2.81 25.97
N ASP A 305 -1.85 3.69 25.40
CA ASP A 305 -1.11 4.71 26.16
C ASP A 305 -1.99 5.94 26.48
N PHE A 306 -3.28 5.95 26.07
CA PHE A 306 -4.22 7.06 26.20
C PHE A 306 -5.65 6.60 26.54
#